data_AF-A0A9N9G8V6-F1
#
_entry.id   AF-A0A9N9G8V6-F1
#
_cell.length_a   1.000
_cell.length_b   1.000
_cell.length_c   1.000
_cell.angle_alpha   90.00
_cell.angle_beta   90.00
_cell.angle_gamma   90.00
#
_symmetry.space_group_name_H-M   'P 1'
#
loop_
_entity.id
_entity.type
_entity.pdbx_description
1 polymer ?
#
loop_
_entity_poly.entity_id
_entity_poly.type
_entity_poly.pdbx_seq_one_letter_code
_entity_poly.pdbx_strand_id
1 'polypeptide(L)'
;KPSPITIKNLVDKFTRSENVANDYHFSYPLSATNHIKQEATISALQENLQQSTNQLAMKLNVSPSSIRKILKIHKFHPYNEVNKHNCRYLSKENKYIMRTDNTQYSQKINVWAGIINNFIISPFFIKENLNGPKYLEMLQNLIIPELNNLFSENEVIFQQDGAPAYFSKDVHKYLNKNFQIGR
;
A
#
# COMPACT_ATOMS: atom_id res chain seq x y z
N LYS A 1 34.28 38.31 -16.90
CA LYS A 1 33.21 39.32 -17.11
C LYS A 1 32.40 38.90 -18.34
N PRO A 2 31.06 39.01 -18.36
CA PRO A 2 30.25 38.60 -19.52
C PRO A 2 30.60 39.45 -20.75
N SER A 3 30.45 38.86 -21.95
CA SER A 3 30.74 39.52 -23.22
C SER A 3 29.73 40.66 -23.50
N PRO A 4 30.13 41.74 -24.18
CA PRO A 4 29.20 42.79 -24.61
C PRO A 4 27.97 42.27 -25.36
N ILE A 5 28.14 41.21 -26.15
CA ILE A 5 27.03 40.51 -26.84
C ILE A 5 26.07 39.88 -25.83
N THR A 6 26.59 39.26 -24.77
CA THR A 6 25.76 38.63 -23.74
C THR A 6 24.96 39.68 -22.98
N ILE A 7 25.56 40.84 -22.69
CA ILE A 7 24.86 41.95 -22.02
C ILE A 7 23.74 42.48 -22.91
N LYS A 8 24.01 42.71 -24.20
CA LYS A 8 23.00 43.17 -25.16
C LYS A 8 21.82 42.18 -25.25
N ASN A 9 22.10 40.88 -25.37
CA ASN A 9 21.07 39.85 -25.46
C ASN A 9 20.21 39.76 -24.18
N LEU A 10 20.80 40.01 -22.99
CA LEU A 10 20.06 40.03 -21.73
C LEU A 10 19.17 41.26 -21.61
N VAL A 11 19.64 42.43 -22.06
CA VAL A 11 18.84 43.67 -22.11
C VAL A 11 17.68 43.49 -23.07
N ASP A 12 17.93 43.03 -24.30
CA ASP A 12 16.89 42.79 -25.31
C ASP A 12 15.86 41.76 -24.82
N LYS A 13 16.31 40.70 -24.12
CA LYS A 13 15.43 39.72 -23.50
C LYS A 13 14.57 40.34 -22.39
N PHE A 14 15.17 41.15 -21.52
CA PHE A 14 14.45 41.83 -20.45
C PHE A 14 13.40 42.80 -20.99
N THR A 15 13.72 43.59 -22.01
CA THR A 15 12.78 44.55 -22.62
C THR A 15 11.59 43.86 -23.28
N ARG A 16 11.76 42.60 -23.71
CA ARG A 16 10.71 41.78 -24.34
C ARG A 16 9.84 41.02 -23.34
N SER A 17 10.41 40.48 -22.26
CA SER A 17 9.69 39.57 -21.35
C SER A 17 9.65 40.01 -19.88
N GLU A 18 10.19 41.19 -19.55
CA GLU A 18 10.40 41.70 -18.19
C GLU A 18 11.12 40.71 -17.25
N ASN A 19 11.81 39.73 -17.84
CA ASN A 19 12.40 38.61 -17.13
C ASN A 19 13.71 38.19 -17.79
N VAL A 20 14.74 37.97 -16.97
CA VAL A 20 16.09 37.56 -17.37
C VAL A 20 16.35 36.08 -17.07
N ALA A 21 15.42 35.40 -16.38
CA ALA A 21 15.52 33.97 -16.11
C ALA A 21 15.62 33.17 -17.41
N ASN A 22 16.33 32.04 -17.35
CA ASN A 22 16.40 31.12 -18.49
C ASN A 22 14.98 30.77 -18.93
N ASP A 23 14.71 30.92 -20.23
CA ASP A 23 13.47 30.39 -20.76
C ASP A 23 13.52 28.89 -20.55
N TYR A 24 12.42 28.32 -20.07
CA TYR A 24 12.30 26.87 -19.95
C TYR A 24 12.61 26.30 -21.33
N HIS A 25 13.75 25.62 -21.48
CA HIS A 25 13.99 24.81 -22.66
C HIS A 25 12.93 23.73 -22.62
N PHE A 26 11.84 23.93 -23.37
CA PHE A 26 10.93 22.86 -23.71
C PHE A 26 11.74 21.91 -24.56
N SER A 27 12.42 20.98 -23.90
CA SER A 27 13.00 19.83 -24.56
C SER A 27 11.83 19.20 -25.28
N TYR A 28 11.76 19.32 -26.61
CA TYR A 28 10.85 18.51 -27.40
C TYR A 28 11.10 17.07 -26.94
N PRO A 29 10.14 16.40 -26.28
CA PRO A 29 10.42 15.06 -25.84
C PRO A 29 10.27 14.17 -27.06
N LEU A 30 11.39 13.94 -27.77
CA LEU A 30 11.60 12.75 -28.60
C LEU A 30 11.70 11.48 -27.70
N SER A 31 10.95 11.46 -26.60
CA SER A 31 10.94 10.40 -25.62
C SER A 31 9.75 9.50 -25.92
N ALA A 32 9.96 8.19 -25.84
CA ALA A 32 8.95 7.15 -26.02
C ALA A 32 7.79 7.17 -24.99
N THR A 33 7.58 8.32 -24.33
CA THR A 33 6.67 8.64 -23.21
C THR A 33 5.78 9.84 -23.59
N ASN A 34 5.34 9.94 -24.85
CA ASN A 34 4.46 11.01 -25.32
C ASN A 34 3.07 10.96 -24.63
N HIS A 35 2.36 12.09 -24.54
CA HIS A 35 1.04 12.23 -23.88
C HIS A 35 0.05 11.15 -24.34
N ILE A 36 -0.01 10.88 -25.65
CA ILE A 36 -0.85 9.84 -26.25
C ILE A 36 -0.57 8.46 -25.65
N LYS A 37 0.71 8.12 -25.45
CA LYS A 37 1.11 6.84 -24.84
C LYS A 37 0.78 6.80 -23.35
N GLN A 38 0.82 7.96 -22.67
CA GLN A 38 0.44 8.06 -21.27
C GLN A 38 -1.07 7.83 -21.09
N GLU A 39 -1.90 8.53 -21.85
CA GLU A 39 -3.36 8.38 -21.82
C GLU A 39 -3.79 6.95 -22.15
N ALA A 40 -3.27 6.37 -23.23
CA ALA A 40 -3.58 4.99 -23.60
C ALA A 40 -3.17 3.98 -22.53
N THR A 41 -2.05 4.23 -21.83
CA THR A 41 -1.60 3.39 -20.72
C THR A 41 -2.54 3.50 -19.52
N ILE A 42 -2.99 4.71 -19.18
CA ILE A 42 -3.91 4.95 -18.06
C ILE A 42 -5.29 4.35 -18.33
N SER A 43 -5.85 4.52 -19.54
CA SER A 43 -7.12 3.89 -19.92
C SER A 43 -7.04 2.37 -19.87
N ALA A 44 -5.97 1.77 -20.40
CA ALA A 44 -5.81 0.32 -20.37
C ALA A 44 -5.71 -0.23 -18.92
N LEU A 45 -5.11 0.52 -18.00
CA LEU A 45 -5.07 0.17 -16.57
C LEU A 45 -6.44 0.30 -15.90
N GLN A 46 -7.22 1.32 -16.25
CA GLN A 46 -8.57 1.52 -15.70
C GLN A 46 -9.53 0.42 -16.15
N GLU A 47 -9.39 -0.09 -17.37
CA GLU A 47 -10.18 -1.22 -17.88
C GLU A 47 -9.83 -2.54 -17.20
N ASN A 48 -8.56 -2.76 -16.83
CA ASN A 48 -8.13 -3.99 -16.18
C ASN A 48 -6.88 -3.80 -15.31
N LEU A 49 -7.09 -3.64 -14.00
CA LEU A 49 -6.07 -3.42 -12.99
C LEU A 49 -5.09 -4.60 -12.77
N GLN A 50 -5.37 -5.79 -13.32
CA GLN A 50 -4.55 -7.00 -13.10
C GLN A 50 -3.55 -7.27 -14.24
N GLN A 51 -3.44 -6.37 -15.21
CA GLN A 51 -2.52 -6.54 -16.33
C GLN A 51 -1.07 -6.26 -15.94
N SER A 52 -0.17 -7.18 -16.30
CA SER A 52 1.25 -6.98 -16.09
C SER A 52 1.82 -5.88 -17.00
N THR A 53 2.91 -5.24 -16.58
CA THR A 53 3.64 -4.25 -17.39
C THR A 53 4.09 -4.79 -18.75
N ASN A 54 4.36 -6.09 -18.85
CA ASN A 54 4.72 -6.76 -20.10
C ASN A 54 3.52 -6.95 -21.04
N GLN A 55 2.35 -7.28 -20.49
CA GLN A 55 1.12 -7.38 -21.29
C GLN A 55 0.69 -6.01 -21.82
N LEU A 56 0.80 -4.96 -21.00
CA LEU A 56 0.55 -3.57 -21.44
C LEU A 56 1.54 -3.13 -22.52
N ALA A 57 2.82 -3.48 -22.37
CA ALA A 57 3.85 -3.21 -23.37
C ALA A 57 3.53 -3.86 -24.72
N MET A 58 3.10 -5.12 -24.71
CA MET A 58 2.67 -5.84 -25.92
C MET A 58 1.40 -5.23 -26.53
N LYS A 59 0.38 -4.93 -25.71
CA LYS A 59 -0.91 -4.38 -26.16
C LYS A 59 -0.76 -2.98 -26.77
N LEU A 60 0.09 -2.15 -26.19
CA LEU A 60 0.28 -0.75 -26.60
C LEU A 60 1.44 -0.57 -27.58
N ASN A 61 2.17 -1.64 -27.90
CA ASN A 61 3.40 -1.60 -28.71
C ASN A 61 4.41 -0.55 -28.19
N VAL A 62 4.57 -0.51 -26.86
CA VAL A 62 5.45 0.41 -26.14
C VAL A 62 6.44 -0.41 -25.34
N SER A 63 7.70 0.04 -25.27
CA SER A 63 8.71 -0.70 -24.48
C SER A 63 8.28 -0.84 -23.01
N PRO A 64 8.56 -1.97 -22.34
CA PRO A 64 8.27 -2.16 -20.92
C PRO A 64 8.88 -1.06 -20.03
N SER A 65 10.06 -0.56 -20.41
CA SER A 65 10.75 0.53 -19.73
C SER A 65 9.99 1.85 -19.81
N SER A 66 9.35 2.15 -20.95
CA SER A 66 8.51 3.32 -21.12
C SER A 66 7.23 3.20 -20.30
N ILE A 67 6.55 2.06 -20.31
CA ILE A 67 5.38 1.80 -19.46
C ILE A 67 5.73 2.02 -17.99
N ARG A 68 6.86 1.49 -17.51
CA ARG A 68 7.31 1.68 -16.12
C ARG A 68 7.57 3.15 -15.77
N LYS A 69 8.12 3.93 -16.70
CA LYS A 69 8.30 5.39 -16.52
C LYS A 69 6.96 6.11 -16.43
N ILE A 70 5.99 5.76 -17.29
CA ILE A 70 4.63 6.34 -17.30
C ILE A 70 3.93 6.05 -15.96
N LEU A 71 3.94 4.79 -15.51
CA LEU A 71 3.37 4.39 -14.23
C LEU A 71 3.97 5.20 -13.07
N LYS A 72 5.30 5.36 -13.06
CA LYS A 72 6.00 6.15 -12.03
C LYS A 72 5.62 7.63 -12.03
N ILE A 73 5.47 8.24 -13.21
CA ILE A 73 5.03 9.65 -13.36
C ILE A 73 3.62 9.83 -12.78
N HIS A 74 2.73 8.88 -13.04
CA HIS A 74 1.33 8.92 -12.60
C HIS A 74 1.09 8.27 -11.23
N LYS A 75 2.17 7.99 -10.47
CA LYS A 75 2.13 7.38 -9.12
C LYS A 75 1.40 6.03 -9.06
N PHE A 76 1.36 5.29 -10.15
CA PHE A 76 0.89 3.91 -10.16
C PHE A 76 2.02 2.97 -9.77
N HIS A 77 1.80 2.20 -8.71
CA HIS A 77 2.70 1.16 -8.26
C HIS A 77 2.17 -0.19 -8.77
N PRO A 78 2.82 -0.82 -9.76
CA PRO A 78 2.32 -2.06 -10.39
C PRO A 78 2.34 -3.28 -9.46
N TYR A 79 2.72 -3.11 -8.20
CA TYR A 79 2.70 -4.16 -7.18
C TYR A 79 2.11 -3.56 -5.90
N ASN A 80 1.05 -4.18 -5.37
CA ASN A 80 0.69 -4.00 -3.97
C ASN A 80 1.84 -4.57 -3.13
N GLU A 81 2.53 -3.71 -2.40
CA GLU A 81 3.61 -4.13 -1.52
C GLU A 81 3.02 -4.77 -0.27
N VAL A 82 2.95 -6.09 -0.30
CA VAL A 82 2.66 -6.88 0.88
C VAL A 82 3.88 -6.83 1.80
N ASN A 83 3.68 -6.53 3.08
CA ASN A 83 4.73 -6.42 4.08
C ASN A 83 5.60 -7.70 4.12
N LYS A 84 6.91 -7.58 3.87
CA LYS A 84 7.86 -8.72 3.81
C LYS A 84 7.88 -9.58 5.07
N HIS A 85 7.60 -8.99 6.24
CA HIS A 85 7.51 -9.74 7.50
C HIS A 85 6.26 -10.61 7.60
N ASN A 86 5.20 -10.29 6.86
CA ASN A 86 3.96 -11.06 6.80
C ASN A 86 3.93 -12.06 5.62
N CYS A 87 4.90 -11.99 4.70
CA CYS A 87 5.01 -12.93 3.59
C CYS A 87 5.88 -14.13 3.95
N ARG A 88 5.31 -15.14 4.62
CA ARG A 88 5.93 -16.46 4.76
C ARG A 88 5.38 -17.40 3.69
N TYR A 89 6.25 -17.92 2.83
CA TYR A 89 5.90 -18.90 1.80
C TYR A 89 6.26 -20.29 2.30
N LEU A 90 5.27 -21.17 2.45
CA LEU A 90 5.52 -22.59 2.71
C LEU A 90 5.45 -23.34 1.37
N SER A 91 6.58 -23.90 0.93
CA SER A 91 6.71 -24.66 -0.33
C SER A 91 7.57 -25.89 -0.08
N LYS A 92 7.23 -27.02 -0.71
CA LYS A 92 8.04 -28.26 -0.66
C LYS A 92 9.39 -28.10 -1.38
N GLU A 93 9.50 -27.14 -2.29
CA GLU A 93 10.73 -26.82 -3.03
C GLU A 93 11.18 -25.39 -2.75
N ASN A 94 12.48 -25.18 -2.53
CA ASN A 94 13.04 -23.88 -2.23
C ASN A 94 13.13 -23.01 -3.50
N LYS A 95 12.07 -22.23 -3.77
CA LYS A 95 12.10 -21.19 -4.80
C LYS A 95 12.79 -19.96 -4.20
N TYR A 96 14.04 -19.72 -4.57
CA TYR A 96 14.81 -18.52 -4.23
C TYR A 96 14.14 -17.24 -4.80
N ILE A 97 13.03 -16.81 -4.19
CA ILE A 97 12.27 -15.64 -4.62
C ILE A 97 12.81 -14.44 -3.82
N MET A 98 13.84 -13.80 -4.37
CA MET A 98 14.37 -12.55 -3.85
C MET A 98 13.60 -11.38 -4.50
N ARG A 99 12.87 -10.59 -3.72
CA ARG A 99 12.17 -9.37 -4.20
C ARG A 99 12.78 -8.10 -3.61
N THR A 100 13.11 -7.17 -4.50
CA THR A 100 13.95 -5.99 -4.22
C THR A 100 13.18 -4.69 -3.96
N ASP A 101 11.92 -4.75 -3.52
CA ASP A 101 11.13 -3.53 -3.35
C ASP A 101 10.82 -3.27 -1.86
N ASN A 102 11.30 -2.14 -1.33
CA ASN A 102 11.00 -1.61 0.00
C ASN A 102 10.37 -0.24 -0.18
N THR A 103 9.14 -0.07 0.28
CA THR A 103 8.42 1.20 0.21
C THR A 103 7.60 1.36 1.48
N GLN A 104 7.49 2.61 1.92
CA GLN A 104 6.90 2.98 3.21
C GLN A 104 5.38 3.22 3.12
N TYR A 105 4.80 3.26 1.92
CA TYR A 105 3.43 3.77 1.67
C TYR A 105 2.43 2.70 1.15
N SER A 106 2.64 1.42 1.49
CA SER A 106 1.65 0.37 1.19
C SER A 106 0.32 0.63 1.91
N GLN A 107 -0.81 0.44 1.23
CA GLN A 107 -2.11 0.37 1.90
C GLN A 107 -2.13 -0.81 2.89
N LYS A 108 -2.58 -0.56 4.13
CA LYS A 108 -2.62 -1.57 5.20
C LYS A 108 -4.07 -1.78 5.63
N ILE A 109 -4.45 -3.03 5.83
CA ILE A 109 -5.72 -3.42 6.46
C ILE A 109 -5.41 -4.19 7.73
N ASN A 110 -6.14 -3.90 8.82
CA ASN A 110 -6.04 -4.67 10.05
C ASN A 110 -7.01 -5.85 9.94
N VAL A 111 -6.58 -7.03 10.36
CA VAL A 111 -7.41 -8.25 10.37
C VAL A 111 -7.30 -8.88 11.74
N TRP A 112 -8.45 -9.23 12.32
CA TRP A 112 -8.51 -10.12 13.48
C TRP A 112 -9.02 -11.48 13.02
N ALA A 113 -8.40 -12.56 13.49
CA ALA A 113 -8.91 -13.92 13.30
C ALA A 113 -8.58 -14.74 14.54
N GLY A 114 -9.49 -15.61 14.95
CA GLY A 114 -9.30 -16.53 16.06
C GLY A 114 -9.00 -17.94 15.56
N ILE A 115 -8.22 -18.71 16.30
CA ILE A 115 -8.01 -20.14 16.03
C ILE A 115 -8.34 -20.89 17.31
N ILE A 116 -9.25 -21.86 17.23
CA ILE A 116 -9.61 -22.75 18.34
C ILE A 116 -9.59 -24.19 17.82
N ASN A 117 -8.75 -25.03 18.39
CA ASN A 117 -8.52 -26.41 17.94
C ASN A 117 -8.26 -26.48 16.42
N ASN A 118 -9.18 -27.06 15.66
CA ASN A 118 -9.12 -27.18 14.20
C ASN A 118 -10.02 -26.18 13.45
N PHE A 119 -10.61 -25.22 14.16
CA PHE A 119 -11.52 -24.22 13.61
C PHE A 119 -10.87 -22.84 13.56
N ILE A 120 -11.09 -22.14 12.46
CA ILE A 120 -10.74 -20.73 12.31
C ILE A 120 -12.02 -19.94 12.51
N ILE A 121 -11.98 -19.01 13.47
CA ILE A 121 -13.02 -18.00 13.65
C ILE A 121 -12.77 -16.91 12.63
N SER A 122 -13.84 -16.55 11.94
CA SER A 122 -13.84 -15.74 10.72
C SER A 122 -12.91 -14.52 10.79
N PRO A 123 -12.18 -14.19 9.70
CA PRO A 123 -11.39 -12.98 9.65
C PRO A 123 -12.30 -11.74 9.66
N PHE A 124 -12.18 -10.92 10.71
CA PHE A 124 -12.79 -9.61 10.79
C PHE A 124 -11.86 -8.54 10.21
N PHE A 125 -12.30 -7.91 9.13
CA PHE A 125 -11.55 -6.88 8.42
C PHE A 125 -11.84 -5.50 9.01
N ILE A 126 -10.80 -4.84 9.50
CA ILE A 126 -10.85 -3.51 10.10
C ILE A 126 -10.15 -2.53 9.15
N LYS A 127 -10.93 -1.64 8.55
CA LYS A 127 -10.44 -0.65 7.56
C LYS A 127 -9.61 0.47 8.18
N GLU A 128 -9.81 0.73 9.47
CA GLU A 128 -9.15 1.83 10.19
C GLU A 128 -8.05 1.31 11.11
N ASN A 129 -7.31 2.23 11.73
CA ASN A 129 -6.35 1.86 12.76
C ASN A 129 -7.06 1.24 13.97
N LEU A 130 -6.58 0.07 14.40
CA LEU A 130 -7.06 -0.59 15.60
C LEU A 130 -6.56 0.17 16.84
N ASN A 131 -7.49 0.61 17.68
CA ASN A 131 -7.22 1.22 18.97
C ASN A 131 -7.96 0.45 20.07
N GLY A 132 -7.68 0.74 21.34
CA GLY A 132 -8.29 0.04 22.47
C GLY A 132 -9.82 0.03 22.46
N PRO A 133 -10.50 1.19 22.31
CA PRO A 133 -11.96 1.24 22.27
C PRO A 133 -12.59 0.43 21.13
N LYS A 134 -12.04 0.51 19.92
CA LYS A 134 -12.52 -0.30 18.78
C LYS A 134 -12.28 -1.78 18.99
N TYR A 135 -11.15 -2.14 19.59
CA TYR A 135 -10.88 -3.53 19.94
C TYR A 135 -11.89 -4.04 20.97
N LEU A 136 -12.23 -3.23 21.98
CA LEU A 136 -13.26 -3.58 22.96
C LEU A 136 -14.64 -3.76 22.31
N GLU A 137 -15.03 -2.84 21.44
CA GLU A 137 -16.29 -2.92 20.70
C GLU A 137 -16.37 -4.20 19.86
N MET A 138 -15.28 -4.55 19.17
CA MET A 138 -15.18 -5.78 18.39
C MET A 138 -15.26 -7.04 19.28
N LEU A 139 -14.62 -7.02 20.46
CA LEU A 139 -14.73 -8.11 21.43
C LEU A 139 -16.17 -8.31 21.90
N GLN A 140 -16.86 -7.22 22.24
CA GLN A 140 -18.22 -7.24 22.77
C GLN A 140 -19.28 -7.65 21.76
N ASN A 141 -19.17 -7.13 20.53
CA ASN A 141 -20.26 -7.22 19.56
C ASN A 141 -20.05 -8.32 18.52
N LEU A 142 -18.81 -8.76 18.30
CA LEU A 142 -18.48 -9.71 17.23
C LEU A 142 -17.85 -10.98 17.80
N ILE A 143 -16.71 -10.85 18.49
CA ILE A 143 -15.86 -12.01 18.82
C ILE A 143 -16.47 -12.88 19.92
N ILE A 144 -16.77 -12.32 21.10
CA ILE A 144 -17.27 -13.13 22.23
C ILE A 144 -18.65 -13.72 21.94
N PRO A 145 -19.60 -13.00 21.32
CA PRO A 145 -20.86 -13.60 20.91
C PRO A 145 -20.68 -14.78 19.94
N GLU A 146 -19.78 -14.68 18.96
CA GLU A 146 -19.49 -15.78 18.04
C GLU A 146 -18.83 -16.96 18.75
N LEU A 147 -17.92 -16.69 19.69
CA LEU A 147 -17.30 -17.71 20.54
C LEU A 147 -18.32 -18.47 21.36
N ASN A 148 -19.20 -17.77 22.07
CA ASN A 148 -20.22 -18.37 22.94
C ASN A 148 -21.28 -19.16 22.16
N ASN A 149 -21.51 -18.82 20.88
CA ASN A 149 -22.38 -19.61 20.01
C ASN A 149 -21.73 -20.92 19.55
N LEU A 150 -20.40 -20.96 19.45
CA LEU A 150 -19.66 -22.10 18.90
C LEU A 150 -19.10 -23.03 19.99
N PHE A 151 -18.78 -22.49 21.16
CA PHE A 151 -18.08 -23.20 22.23
C PHE A 151 -18.67 -22.86 23.60
N SER A 152 -18.56 -23.79 24.55
CA SER A 152 -18.95 -23.55 25.94
C SER A 152 -17.86 -22.76 26.68
N GLU A 153 -18.25 -21.83 27.56
CA GLU A 153 -17.35 -20.87 28.24
C GLU A 153 -16.16 -21.51 28.99
N ASN A 154 -16.29 -22.78 29.39
CA ASN A 154 -15.29 -23.47 30.23
C ASN A 154 -14.09 -24.07 29.46
N GLU A 155 -14.07 -23.98 28.13
CA GLU A 155 -13.05 -24.67 27.31
C GLU A 155 -12.10 -23.73 26.56
N VAL A 156 -12.27 -22.40 26.70
CA VAL A 156 -11.55 -21.43 25.85
C VAL A 156 -10.47 -20.69 26.65
N ILE A 157 -9.21 -20.97 26.33
CA ILE A 157 -8.07 -20.15 26.75
C ILE A 157 -7.88 -19.04 25.71
N PHE A 158 -7.99 -17.78 26.14
CA PHE A 158 -7.79 -16.63 25.27
C PHE A 158 -6.32 -16.18 25.26
N GLN A 159 -5.68 -16.24 24.09
CA GLN A 159 -4.29 -15.80 23.89
C GLN A 159 -4.23 -14.74 22.77
N GLN A 160 -3.48 -13.66 23.00
CA GLN A 160 -3.28 -12.56 22.04
C GLN A 160 -1.81 -12.14 22.00
N ASP A 161 -1.43 -11.39 20.96
CA ASP A 161 -0.07 -10.84 20.84
C ASP A 161 0.13 -9.58 21.72
N GLY A 162 1.30 -8.94 21.62
CA GLY A 162 1.64 -7.74 22.38
C GLY A 162 1.23 -6.41 21.72
N ALA A 163 0.15 -6.33 20.94
CA ALA A 163 -0.23 -5.08 20.29
C ALA A 163 -0.70 -4.01 21.29
N PRO A 164 -0.33 -2.72 21.10
CA PRO A 164 -0.70 -1.64 22.01
C PRO A 164 -2.21 -1.48 22.27
N ALA A 165 -3.05 -1.81 21.29
CA ALA A 165 -4.50 -1.72 21.43
C ALA A 165 -5.05 -2.64 22.53
N TYR A 166 -4.38 -3.75 22.81
CA TYR A 166 -4.85 -4.75 23.77
C TYR A 166 -4.60 -4.34 25.21
N PHE A 167 -3.63 -3.45 25.45
CA PHE A 167 -3.24 -3.00 26.78
C PHE A 167 -4.12 -1.87 27.34
N SER A 168 -5.20 -1.50 26.65
CA SER A 168 -6.14 -0.53 27.23
C SER A 168 -6.81 -1.11 28.48
N LYS A 169 -7.01 -0.26 29.50
CA LYS A 169 -7.58 -0.68 30.79
C LYS A 169 -8.95 -1.34 30.63
N ASP A 170 -9.76 -0.82 29.72
CA ASP A 170 -11.12 -1.30 29.50
C ASP A 170 -11.13 -2.68 28.82
N VAL A 171 -10.23 -2.92 27.86
CA VAL A 171 -10.04 -4.23 27.24
C VAL A 171 -9.59 -5.26 28.28
N HIS A 172 -8.59 -4.95 29.10
CA HIS A 172 -8.14 -5.85 30.16
C HIS A 172 -9.25 -6.17 31.16
N LYS A 173 -9.98 -5.14 31.62
CA LYS A 173 -11.10 -5.33 32.55
C LYS A 173 -12.19 -6.22 31.94
N TYR A 174 -12.47 -6.05 30.66
CA TYR A 174 -13.47 -6.84 29.95
C TYR A 174 -13.01 -8.29 29.75
N LEU A 175 -11.77 -8.53 29.30
CA LEU A 175 -11.23 -9.87 29.12
C LEU A 175 -11.18 -10.63 30.46
N ASN A 176 -10.72 -9.99 31.55
CA ASN A 176 -10.69 -10.62 32.88
C ASN A 176 -12.08 -10.99 33.41
N LYS A 177 -13.13 -10.31 32.95
CA LYS A 177 -14.52 -10.62 33.33
C LYS A 177 -15.05 -11.84 32.57
N ASN A 178 -14.68 -11.99 31.29
CA ASN A 178 -15.25 -13.01 30.41
C ASN A 178 -14.39 -14.28 30.33
N PHE A 179 -13.08 -14.18 30.58
CA PHE A 179 -12.17 -15.32 30.59
C PHE A 179 -11.51 -15.41 31.97
N GLN A 180 -11.63 -16.58 32.61
CA GLN A 180 -10.85 -16.86 33.82
C GLN A 180 -9.38 -16.97 33.42
N ILE A 181 -8.57 -15.96 33.74
CA ILE A 181 -7.13 -16.06 33.53
C ILE A 181 -6.61 -17.16 34.45
N GLY A 182 -6.19 -18.28 33.85
CA GLY A 182 -5.36 -19.27 34.53
C GLY A 182 -4.12 -18.56 35.07
N ARG A 183 -3.98 -18.58 36.39
CA ARG A 183 -2.74 -18.18 37.06
C ARG A 183 -1.60 -19.11 36.69
#